data_AF-A0A931YWT2-F1
#
_entry.id   AF-A0A931YWT2-F1
#
_cell.length_a   1.000
_cell.length_b   1.000
_cell.length_c   1.000
_cell.angle_alpha   90.00
_cell.angle_beta   90.00
_cell.angle_gamma   90.00
#
_symmetry.space_group_name_H-M   'P 1'
#
loop_
_entity.id
_entity.type
_entity.pdbx_description
1 polymer ?
#
loop_
_entity_poly.entity_id
_entity_poly.type
_entity_poly.pdbx_seq_one_letter_code
_entity_poly.pdbx_strand_id
1 'polypeptide(L)'
;MGLHVALALVLAALALAGATAPAAAADVRIIIGGGPRHAHPPGHHPTRFITGRPAGVWPQPVYVAPRRCQAPGYWTQQWIPQTQIYYVWAPGRYDSDALWVEGHYEPRAHQTGYWQPLWVDARWVDC
;
A
#
# COMPACT_ATOMS: atom_id res chain seq x y z
N MET A 1 -31.02 14.34 -12.49
CA MET A 1 -30.62 12.92 -12.27
C MET A 1 -29.23 12.57 -12.83
N GLY A 2 -28.68 13.26 -13.84
CA GLY A 2 -27.39 12.87 -14.45
C GLY A 2 -26.12 13.19 -13.64
N LEU A 3 -26.10 14.30 -12.88
CA LEU A 3 -24.90 14.76 -12.16
C LEU A 3 -24.50 13.83 -11.00
N HIS A 4 -25.49 13.35 -10.24
CA HIS A 4 -25.24 12.46 -9.10
C HIS A 4 -24.77 11.07 -9.53
N VAL A 5 -25.26 10.59 -10.69
CA VAL A 5 -24.83 9.32 -11.28
C VAL A 5 -23.39 9.43 -11.80
N ALA A 6 -23.05 10.55 -12.45
CA ALA A 6 -21.68 10.80 -12.91
C ALA A 6 -20.68 10.89 -11.74
N LEU A 7 -21.05 11.57 -10.66
CA LEU A 7 -20.20 11.68 -9.47
C LEU A 7 -19.97 10.31 -8.79
N ALA A 8 -21.02 9.49 -8.70
CA ALA A 8 -20.92 8.15 -8.14
C ALA A 8 -19.99 7.24 -8.97
N LEU A 9 -20.04 7.34 -10.30
CA LEU A 9 -19.17 6.57 -11.20
C LEU A 9 -17.69 6.98 -11.07
N VAL A 10 -17.40 8.28 -10.93
CA VAL A 10 -16.03 8.76 -10.75
C VAL A 10 -15.44 8.28 -9.41
N LEU A 11 -16.22 8.33 -8.34
CA LEU A 11 -15.79 7.85 -7.02
C LEU A 11 -15.58 6.32 -7.01
N ALA A 12 -16.43 5.57 -7.70
CA ALA A 12 -16.26 4.12 -7.84
C ALA A 12 -14.97 3.77 -8.63
N ALA A 13 -14.68 4.50 -9.71
CA ALA A 13 -13.47 4.28 -10.51
C ALA A 13 -12.18 4.58 -9.72
N LEU A 14 -12.19 5.62 -8.88
CA LEU A 14 -11.06 5.97 -8.01
C LEU A 14 -10.83 4.91 -6.90
N ALA A 15 -11.91 4.32 -6.37
CA ALA A 15 -11.80 3.25 -5.37
C ALA A 15 -11.24 1.94 -5.97
N LEU A 16 -11.57 1.63 -7.22
CA LEU A 16 -11.07 0.45 -7.93
C LEU A 16 -9.58 0.58 -8.34
N ALA A 17 -9.09 1.80 -8.58
CA ALA A 17 -7.69 2.05 -8.92
C ALA A 17 -6.73 1.96 -7.71
N GLY A 18 -7.25 2.01 -6.48
CA GLY A 18 -6.47 1.94 -5.24
C GLY A 18 -6.21 0.52 -4.72
N ALA A 19 -6.80 -0.51 -5.34
CA ALA A 19 -6.60 -1.90 -4.93
C ALA A 19 -5.25 -2.42 -5.44
N THR A 20 -4.22 -2.37 -4.60
CA THR A 20 -2.94 -3.01 -4.86
C THR A 20 -3.13 -4.53 -4.97
N ALA A 21 -2.64 -5.11 -6.07
CA ALA A 21 -2.70 -6.54 -6.33
C ALA A 21 -1.97 -7.35 -5.24
N PRO A 22 -2.42 -8.58 -4.89
CA PRO A 22 -1.69 -9.42 -3.96
C PRO A 22 -0.40 -9.91 -4.62
N ALA A 23 0.72 -9.79 -3.89
CA ALA A 23 2.00 -10.34 -4.32
C ALA A 23 1.90 -11.87 -4.42
N ALA A 24 2.09 -12.41 -5.63
CA ALA A 24 2.16 -13.84 -5.88
C ALA A 24 3.39 -14.42 -5.16
N ALA A 25 3.15 -15.32 -4.21
CA ALA A 25 4.20 -16.09 -3.56
C ALA A 25 4.81 -17.07 -4.59
N ALA A 26 6.08 -16.84 -4.95
CA ALA A 26 6.82 -17.74 -5.82
C ALA A 26 7.29 -18.97 -5.02
N ASP A 27 6.85 -20.14 -5.47
CA ASP A 27 7.22 -21.45 -4.96
C ASP A 27 8.74 -21.69 -5.15
N VAL A 28 9.46 -21.99 -4.06
CA VAL A 28 10.91 -22.23 -4.08
C VAL A 28 11.17 -23.74 -4.14
N ARG A 29 11.55 -24.25 -5.31
CA ARG A 29 12.05 -25.62 -5.47
C ARG A 29 13.58 -25.65 -5.34
N ILE A 30 14.08 -26.13 -4.20
CA ILE A 30 15.51 -26.35 -3.98
C ILE A 30 15.92 -27.71 -4.58
N ILE A 31 16.88 -27.71 -5.52
CA ILE A 31 17.53 -28.93 -6.01
C ILE A 31 18.95 -28.94 -5.44
N ILE A 32 19.25 -29.91 -4.57
CA ILE A 32 20.60 -30.16 -4.05
C ILE A 32 21.23 -31.31 -4.85
N GLY A 33 22.35 -31.05 -5.51
CA GLY A 33 23.22 -32.08 -6.04
C GLY A 33 24.57 -31.47 -6.40
N GLY A 34 25.73 -32.03 -6.06
CA GLY A 34 26.06 -33.15 -5.21
C GLY A 34 27.60 -33.27 -5.16
N GLY A 35 28.14 -33.67 -4.00
CA GLY A 35 29.39 -34.43 -3.80
C GLY A 35 30.76 -33.83 -4.18
N PRO A 36 31.78 -33.89 -3.29
CA PRO A 36 33.15 -33.43 -3.57
C PRO A 36 33.95 -34.48 -4.36
N ARG A 37 34.89 -34.05 -5.21
CA ARG A 37 35.89 -34.95 -5.83
C ARG A 37 37.32 -34.51 -5.48
N HIS A 38 38.04 -35.40 -4.81
CA HIS A 38 39.47 -35.33 -4.55
C HIS A 38 40.28 -35.85 -5.76
N ALA A 39 41.49 -35.33 -6.01
CA ALA A 39 42.53 -36.02 -6.81
C ALA A 39 43.97 -35.50 -6.51
N HIS A 40 44.92 -36.42 -6.59
CA HIS A 40 46.34 -36.44 -6.15
C HIS A 40 47.34 -35.86 -7.21
N PRO A 41 48.61 -35.49 -6.89
CA PRO A 41 49.66 -35.08 -7.86
C PRO A 41 50.45 -36.31 -8.41
N PRO A 42 51.56 -36.24 -9.20
CA PRO A 42 52.22 -35.19 -10.01
C PRO A 42 52.50 -35.65 -11.49
N GLY A 43 53.02 -34.77 -12.36
CA GLY A 43 53.57 -35.20 -13.68
C GLY A 43 53.99 -34.09 -14.65
N HIS A 44 55.21 -34.18 -15.17
CA HIS A 44 55.77 -33.34 -16.24
C HIS A 44 54.96 -33.45 -17.55
N HIS A 45 54.64 -32.31 -18.19
CA HIS A 45 54.03 -32.29 -19.52
C HIS A 45 54.69 -31.25 -20.45
N PRO A 46 54.83 -31.58 -21.75
CA PRO A 46 55.56 -30.79 -22.73
C PRO A 46 54.77 -29.55 -23.18
N THR A 47 55.50 -28.57 -23.69
CA THR A 47 55.05 -27.27 -24.21
C THR A 47 53.89 -27.44 -25.20
N ARG A 48 52.67 -27.10 -24.78
CA ARG A 48 51.48 -27.02 -25.65
C ARG A 48 51.31 -25.58 -26.13
N PHE A 49 51.23 -25.42 -27.45
CA PHE A 49 50.77 -24.19 -28.10
C PHE A 49 49.40 -23.79 -27.56
N ILE A 50 49.30 -22.60 -26.98
CA ILE A 50 48.04 -22.02 -26.50
C ILE A 50 47.30 -21.49 -27.73
N THR A 51 46.51 -22.35 -28.38
CA THR A 51 45.42 -21.87 -29.23
C THR A 51 44.38 -21.26 -28.30
N GLY A 52 44.24 -19.93 -28.36
CA GLY A 52 43.33 -19.16 -27.52
C GLY A 52 41.93 -19.74 -27.54
N ARG A 53 41.48 -20.27 -26.39
CA ARG A 53 40.08 -20.63 -26.20
C ARG A 53 39.26 -19.34 -26.22
N PRO A 54 38.13 -19.27 -26.93
CA PRO A 54 37.22 -18.15 -26.78
C PRO A 54 36.78 -18.13 -25.32
N ALA A 55 37.06 -17.02 -24.62
CA ALA A 55 36.62 -16.83 -23.26
C ALA A 55 35.09 -16.77 -23.28
N GLY A 56 34.43 -17.85 -22.84
CA GLY A 56 32.99 -17.89 -22.69
C GLY A 56 32.57 -16.90 -21.61
N VAL A 57 31.93 -15.82 -22.00
CA VAL A 57 31.29 -14.88 -21.06
C VAL A 57 29.95 -15.48 -20.66
N TRP A 58 29.89 -16.04 -19.45
CA TRP A 58 28.66 -16.54 -18.87
C TRP A 58 28.04 -15.42 -18.00
N PRO A 59 26.82 -14.95 -18.28
CA PRO A 59 26.17 -13.96 -17.45
C PRO A 59 25.92 -14.55 -16.06
N GLN A 60 26.45 -13.91 -15.03
CA GLN A 60 26.15 -14.25 -13.65
C GLN A 60 24.95 -13.42 -13.19
N PRO A 61 23.92 -14.03 -12.60
CA PRO A 61 22.81 -13.27 -12.03
C PRO A 61 23.31 -12.44 -10.85
N VAL A 62 23.07 -11.14 -10.89
CA VAL A 62 23.30 -10.24 -9.76
C VAL A 62 21.99 -10.09 -9.01
N TYR A 63 21.94 -10.59 -7.78
CA TYR A 63 20.80 -10.39 -6.90
C TYR A 63 20.94 -9.03 -6.22
N VAL A 64 20.07 -8.10 -6.58
CA VAL A 64 19.99 -6.78 -5.93
C VAL A 64 18.92 -6.87 -4.86
N ALA A 65 19.30 -6.74 -3.59
CA ALA A 65 18.33 -6.63 -2.51
C ALA A 65 17.58 -5.30 -2.64
N PRO A 66 16.26 -5.24 -2.35
CA PRO A 66 15.53 -3.99 -2.25
C PRO A 66 16.25 -3.08 -1.25
N ARG A 67 16.65 -1.89 -1.69
CA ARG A 67 17.23 -0.91 -0.79
C ARG A 67 16.09 -0.27 -0.02
N ARG A 68 16.08 -0.46 1.30
CA ARG A 68 15.20 0.29 2.20
C ARG A 68 16.05 1.22 3.03
N CYS A 69 15.65 2.49 3.09
CA CYS A 69 16.25 3.46 4.01
C CYS A 69 15.24 3.85 5.07
N GLN A 70 15.76 4.29 6.22
CA GLN A 70 14.93 4.87 7.27
C GLN A 70 14.62 6.32 6.89
N ALA A 71 13.36 6.62 6.61
CA ALA A 71 12.89 7.99 6.48
C ALA A 71 12.68 8.59 7.89
N PRO A 72 13.10 9.85 8.13
CA PRO A 72 12.85 10.51 9.40
C PRO A 72 11.35 10.67 9.65
N GLY A 73 10.98 10.69 10.94
CA GLY A 73 9.63 11.04 11.35
C GLY A 73 9.28 12.49 10.98
N TYR A 74 7.99 12.78 10.88
CA TYR A 74 7.52 14.10 10.49
C TYR A 74 6.20 14.46 11.19
N TRP A 75 5.96 15.76 11.30
CA TRP A 75 4.68 16.29 11.76
C TRP A 75 3.66 16.29 10.63
N THR A 76 2.46 15.85 10.93
CA THR A 76 1.31 15.96 10.04
C THR A 76 0.08 16.49 10.77
N GLN A 77 -0.97 16.79 10.02
CA GLN A 77 -2.25 17.23 10.56
C GLN A 77 -3.25 16.09 10.41
N GLN A 78 -3.94 15.75 11.50
CA GLN A 78 -5.03 14.77 11.51
C GLN A 78 -6.35 15.46 11.82
N TRP A 79 -7.37 15.18 11.02
CA TRP A 79 -8.72 15.66 11.26
C TRP A 79 -9.37 14.83 12.37
N ILE A 80 -9.90 15.49 13.39
CA ILE A 80 -10.66 14.86 14.46
C ILE A 80 -12.13 15.25 14.31
N PRO A 81 -13.02 14.30 13.94
CA PRO A 81 -14.44 14.59 13.84
C PRO A 81 -15.05 14.74 15.23
N GLN A 82 -15.90 15.75 15.38
CA GLN A 82 -16.69 15.99 16.58
C GLN A 82 -18.16 16.06 16.19
N THR A 83 -19.02 15.39 16.97
CA THR A 83 -20.47 15.50 16.83
C THR A 83 -21.07 16.11 18.08
N GLN A 84 -21.91 17.13 17.89
CA GLN A 84 -22.66 17.76 18.97
C GLN A 84 -24.15 17.69 18.65
N ILE A 85 -24.97 17.47 19.68
CA ILE A 85 -26.43 17.51 19.56
C ILE A 85 -26.89 18.89 20.03
N TYR A 86 -27.66 19.58 19.18
CA TYR A 86 -28.33 20.83 19.54
C TYR A 86 -29.81 20.71 19.24
N TYR A 87 -30.64 21.34 20.06
CA TYR A 87 -32.08 21.34 19.85
C TYR A 87 -32.47 22.51 18.96
N VAL A 88 -33.23 22.24 17.91
CA VAL A 88 -33.80 23.27 17.04
C VAL A 88 -35.31 23.23 17.12
N TRP A 89 -35.92 24.40 17.04
CA TRP A 89 -37.36 24.51 16.93
C TRP A 89 -37.81 23.98 15.56
N ALA A 90 -38.60 22.92 15.57
CA ALA A 90 -39.32 22.43 14.40
C ALA A 90 -40.72 23.06 14.40
N PRO A 91 -41.11 23.79 13.35
CA PRO A 91 -42.47 24.32 13.26
C PRO A 91 -43.49 23.18 13.13
N GLY A 92 -44.70 23.40 13.63
CA GLY A 92 -45.79 22.45 13.50
C GLY A 92 -46.10 22.14 12.04
N ARG A 93 -46.38 20.86 11.75
CA ARG A 93 -46.63 20.35 10.39
C ARG A 93 -47.66 19.23 10.43
N TYR A 94 -48.31 18.98 9.30
CA TYR A 94 -49.07 17.76 9.11
C TYR A 94 -48.11 16.61 8.77
N ASP A 95 -48.29 15.46 9.39
CA ASP A 95 -47.59 14.23 9.02
C ASP A 95 -48.22 13.58 7.76
N SER A 96 -47.57 12.55 7.24
CA SER A 96 -48.03 11.68 6.16
C SER A 96 -49.43 11.08 6.38
N ASP A 97 -49.86 10.90 7.64
CA ASP A 97 -51.21 10.45 8.01
C ASP A 97 -52.24 11.60 8.12
N ALA A 98 -51.90 12.81 7.67
CA ALA A 98 -52.71 14.03 7.78
C ALA A 98 -53.08 14.43 9.23
N LEU A 99 -52.30 13.97 10.21
CA LEU A 99 -52.43 14.38 11.61
C LEU A 99 -51.56 15.61 11.88
N TRP A 100 -52.09 16.56 12.67
CA TRP A 100 -51.34 17.75 13.09
C TRP A 100 -50.31 17.37 14.15
N VAL A 101 -49.05 17.70 13.88
CA VAL A 101 -47.94 17.59 14.84
C VAL A 101 -47.59 18.99 15.32
N GLU A 102 -47.69 19.20 16.63
CA GLU A 102 -47.34 20.47 17.24
C GLU A 102 -45.86 20.80 17.09
N GLY A 103 -45.54 22.10 17.07
CA GLY A 103 -44.16 22.55 17.05
C GLY A 103 -43.44 22.10 18.31
N HIS A 104 -42.24 21.54 18.15
CA HIS A 104 -41.46 21.00 19.25
C HIS A 104 -39.97 21.16 18.98
N TYR A 105 -39.17 21.02 20.03
CA TYR A 105 -37.72 20.99 19.89
C TYR A 105 -37.27 19.59 19.46
N GLU A 106 -36.65 19.51 18.28
CA GLU A 106 -36.06 18.28 17.75
C GLU A 106 -34.53 18.32 17.92
N PRO A 107 -33.89 17.23 18.36
CA PRO A 107 -32.43 17.14 18.38
C PRO A 107 -31.87 17.04 16.95
N ARG A 108 -30.91 17.90 16.62
CA ARG A 108 -30.12 17.84 15.39
C ARG A 108 -28.67 17.51 15.73
N ALA A 109 -28.08 16.60 14.97
CA ALA A 109 -26.65 16.37 14.99
C ALA A 109 -25.94 17.44 14.14
N HIS A 110 -25.03 18.18 14.76
CA HIS A 110 -24.04 18.99 14.05
C HIS A 110 -22.72 18.23 14.00
N GLN A 111 -22.23 17.94 12.80
CA GLN A 111 -20.91 17.35 12.60
C GLN A 111 -19.91 18.44 12.25
N THR A 112 -18.84 18.51 13.02
CA THR A 112 -17.73 19.44 12.84
C THR A 112 -16.44 18.72 13.21
N GLY A 113 -15.36 19.45 13.46
CA GLY A 113 -14.11 18.90 13.93
C GLY A 113 -13.01 19.95 13.97
N TYR A 114 -11.81 19.50 14.29
CA TYR A 114 -10.63 20.34 14.27
C TYR A 114 -9.41 19.54 13.78
N TRP A 115 -8.42 20.27 13.26
CA TRP A 115 -7.12 19.71 12.90
C TRP A 115 -6.23 19.67 14.13
N GLN A 116 -5.63 18.50 14.39
CA GLN A 116 -4.65 18.31 15.45
C GLN A 116 -3.30 17.91 14.83
N PRO A 117 -2.17 18.43 15.35
CA PRO A 117 -0.85 17.95 14.97
C PRO A 117 -0.63 16.53 15.49
N LEU A 118 -0.16 15.64 14.61
CA LEU A 118 0.23 14.27 14.91
C LEU A 118 1.69 14.06 14.48
N TRP A 119 2.49 13.48 15.38
CA TRP A 119 3.81 13.00 15.03
C TRP A 119 3.72 11.62 14.39
N VAL A 120 4.28 11.46 13.19
CA VAL A 120 4.43 10.18 12.53
C VAL A 120 5.87 9.71 12.72
N ASP A 121 6.03 8.55 13.34
CA ASP A 121 7.34 7.97 13.58
C ASP A 121 8.09 7.63 12.28
N ALA A 122 9.41 7.51 12.41
CA ALA A 122 10.28 7.10 11.33
C ALA A 122 9.83 5.74 10.76
N ARG A 123 9.90 5.62 9.42
CA ARG A 123 9.47 4.40 8.72
C ARG A 123 10.46 4.00 7.65
N TRP A 124 10.48 2.72 7.33
CA TRP A 124 11.25 2.20 6.20
C TRP A 124 10.58 2.57 4.88
N VAL A 125 11.34 3.18 3.98
CA VAL A 125 10.92 3.55 2.62
C VAL A 125 11.87 2.96 1.60
N ASP A 126 11.40 2.77 0.37
CA ASP A 126 12.25 2.29 -0.72
C ASP A 126 13.22 3.40 -1.17
N CYS A 127 14.42 2.95 -1.54
CA CYS A 127 15.55 3.67 -2.11
C CYS A 127 16.18 2.79 -3.22
#